data_AF-A0AAU3DTH7-F1
#
_entry.id   AF-A0AAU3DTH7-F1
#
_cell.length_a   1.000
_cell.length_b   1.000
_cell.length_c   1.000
_cell.angle_alpha   90.00
_cell.angle_beta   90.00
_cell.angle_gamma   90.00
#
_symmetry.space_group_name_H-M   'P 1'
#
loop_
_entity.id
_entity.type
_entity.pdbx_description
1 polymer ?
#
loop_
_entity_poly.entity_id
_entity_poly.type
_entity_poly.pdbx_seq_one_letter_code
_entity_poly.pdbx_strand_id
1 'polypeptide(L)'
;MAVAVGELLVVDWAPSAEQRPRAIISFTFDCGTITSLDGLNLSGQELEDVGFFSDQEAEQRLPGNVAPRVHAAICARAQHAPVYMTGGASARS
;
A
#
# COMPACT_ATOMS: atom_id res chain seq x y z
N MET A 1 11.76 -15.21 -15.06
CA MET A 1 12.37 -14.40 -14.00
C MET A 1 11.39 -14.36 -12.85
N ALA A 2 11.75 -14.88 -11.67
CA ALA A 2 10.86 -14.90 -10.51
C ALA A 2 11.23 -13.74 -9.59
N VAL A 3 10.25 -12.91 -9.20
CA VAL A 3 10.41 -11.86 -8.20
C VAL A 3 10.28 -12.53 -6.84
N ALA A 4 11.30 -12.41 -5.98
CA ALA A 4 11.17 -12.82 -4.59
C ALA A 4 10.13 -11.90 -3.92
N VAL A 5 9.05 -12.48 -3.43
CA VAL A 5 8.07 -11.73 -2.64
C VAL A 5 8.72 -11.44 -1.29
N GLY A 6 8.91 -10.16 -0.95
CA GLY A 6 9.44 -9.77 0.34
C GLY A 6 8.40 -9.89 1.46
N GLU A 7 8.68 -9.30 2.61
CA GLU A 7 7.84 -9.45 3.80
C GLU A 7 6.42 -8.92 3.55
N LEU A 8 5.41 -9.69 3.94
CA LEU A 8 4.03 -9.20 3.99
C LEU A 8 3.94 -8.15 5.11
N LEU A 9 3.49 -6.94 4.78
CA LEU A 9 3.38 -5.82 5.71
C LEU A 9 1.94 -5.64 6.19
N VAL A 10 0.96 -5.70 5.28
CA VAL A 10 -0.45 -5.47 5.63
C VAL A 10 -1.37 -6.43 4.90
N VAL A 11 -2.36 -6.94 5.62
CA VAL A 11 -3.58 -7.54 5.06
C VAL A 11 -4.76 -6.66 5.47
N ASP A 12 -5.44 -6.05 4.51
CA ASP A 12 -6.61 -5.20 4.75
C ASP A 12 -7.84 -5.79 4.08
N TRP A 13 -8.80 -6.24 4.89
CA TRP A 13 -10.07 -6.75 4.39
C TRP A 13 -11.16 -5.68 4.52
N ALA A 14 -11.89 -5.45 3.44
CA ALA A 14 -13.06 -4.58 3.46
C ALA A 14 -14.31 -5.37 3.03
N PRO A 15 -15.46 -5.20 3.72
CA PRO A 15 -16.75 -5.75 3.30
C PRO A 15 -17.37 -4.96 2.14
N SER A 16 -18.24 -5.58 1.34
CA SER A 16 -18.97 -4.87 0.27
C SER A 16 -19.70 -3.65 0.82
N ALA A 17 -19.63 -2.54 0.10
CA ALA A 17 -20.34 -1.29 0.37
C ALA A 17 -21.18 -0.89 -0.85
N GLU A 18 -22.10 0.06 -0.72
CA GLU A 18 -22.97 0.47 -1.83
C GLU A 18 -22.18 0.93 -3.06
N GLN A 19 -21.11 1.68 -2.86
CA GLN A 19 -20.18 2.12 -3.92
C GLN A 19 -19.16 1.04 -4.33
N ARG A 20 -19.14 -0.10 -3.63
CA ARG A 20 -18.17 -1.19 -3.82
C ARG A 20 -18.84 -2.55 -3.56
N PRO A 21 -19.58 -3.10 -4.51
CA PRO A 21 -20.50 -4.23 -4.29
C PRO A 21 -19.79 -5.56 -3.96
N ARG A 22 -18.46 -5.62 -4.05
CA ARG A 22 -17.66 -6.81 -3.75
C ARG A 22 -16.76 -6.56 -2.55
N ALA A 23 -16.57 -7.56 -1.70
CA ALA A 23 -15.50 -7.57 -0.72
C ALA A 23 -14.13 -7.57 -1.44
N ILE A 24 -13.11 -6.95 -0.83
CA ILE A 24 -11.74 -6.92 -1.34
C ILE A 24 -10.83 -7.23 -0.16
N ILE A 25 -9.78 -7.99 -0.44
CA ILE A 25 -8.62 -8.14 0.43
C ILE A 25 -7.45 -7.50 -0.30
N SER A 26 -6.80 -6.54 0.35
CA SER A 26 -5.58 -5.90 -0.14
C SER A 26 -4.39 -6.48 0.62
N PHE A 27 -3.36 -6.89 -0.12
CA PHE A 27 -2.09 -7.35 0.42
C PHE A 27 -1.00 -6.34 0.07
N THR A 28 -0.23 -5.90 1.05
CA THR A 28 0.90 -4.99 0.86
C THR A 28 2.17 -5.69 1.29
N PHE A 29 3.19 -5.71 0.43
CA PHE A 29 4.47 -6.37 0.66
C PHE A 29 5.60 -5.34 0.60
N ASP A 30 6.69 -5.61 1.30
CA ASP A 30 7.96 -4.93 1.08
C ASP A 30 8.60 -5.51 -0.20
N CYS A 31 8.79 -4.66 -1.22
CA CYS A 31 9.42 -5.03 -2.49
C CYS A 31 10.90 -4.59 -2.55
N GLY A 32 11.50 -4.21 -1.43
CA GLY A 32 12.84 -3.67 -1.34
C GLY A 32 12.89 -2.15 -1.56
N THR A 33 14.08 -1.66 -1.88
CA THR A 33 14.36 -0.22 -2.02
C THR A 33 14.77 0.10 -3.45
N ILE A 34 14.12 1.10 -4.05
CA ILE A 34 14.50 1.68 -5.33
C ILE A 34 15.05 3.08 -5.05
N THR A 35 16.25 3.38 -5.54
CA THR A 35 16.93 4.67 -5.30
C THR A 35 16.89 5.63 -6.49
N SER A 36 16.44 5.16 -7.65
CA SER A 36 16.27 5.97 -8.85
C SER A 36 15.09 5.50 -9.68
N LEU A 37 14.43 6.43 -10.36
CA LEU A 37 13.37 6.16 -11.34
C LEU A 37 13.91 6.08 -12.77
N ASP A 38 15.23 6.10 -12.96
CA ASP A 38 15.86 6.02 -14.28
C ASP A 38 15.44 4.74 -15.01
N GLY A 39 14.93 4.90 -16.23
CA GLY A 39 14.47 3.79 -17.06
C GLY A 39 13.09 3.23 -16.67
N LEU A 40 12.40 3.81 -15.68
CA LEU A 40 11.00 3.48 -15.40
C LEU A 40 10.11 3.97 -16.55
N ASN A 41 9.50 3.03 -17.26
CA ASN A 41 8.57 3.32 -18.34
C ASN A 41 7.14 3.10 -17.83
N LEU A 42 6.40 4.19 -17.65
CA LEU A 42 4.98 4.12 -17.29
C LEU A 42 4.16 3.73 -18.52
N SER A 43 3.45 2.62 -18.44
CA SER A 43 2.42 2.28 -19.43
C SER A 43 1.27 3.27 -19.28
N GLY A 44 1.24 4.29 -20.14
CA GLY A 44 0.35 5.45 -20.07
C GLY A 44 -1.17 5.19 -20.22
N GLN A 45 -1.63 3.95 -20.05
CA GLN A 45 -3.06 3.63 -19.97
C GLN A 45 -3.59 3.64 -18.52
N GLU A 46 -2.74 3.50 -17.51
CA GLU A 46 -3.18 3.45 -16.10
C GLU A 46 -2.36 4.37 -15.17
N LEU A 47 -1.10 4.65 -15.50
CA LEU A 47 -0.21 5.47 -14.68
C LEU A 47 0.25 6.70 -15.47
N GLU A 48 -0.02 7.88 -14.94
CA GLU A 48 0.29 9.17 -15.58
C GLU A 48 1.61 9.76 -15.08
N ASP A 49 1.98 9.52 -13.83
CA ASP A 49 3.19 10.06 -13.22
C ASP A 49 3.69 9.16 -12.07
N VAL A 50 4.95 9.35 -11.69
CA VAL A 50 5.62 8.61 -10.61
C VAL A 50 6.67 9.48 -9.92
N GLY A 51 6.72 9.41 -8.59
CA GLY A 51 7.68 10.15 -7.80
C GLY A 51 7.93 9.49 -6.45
N PHE A 52 9.03 9.88 -5.81
CA PHE A 52 9.28 9.60 -4.41
C PHE A 52 8.72 10.74 -3.56
N PHE A 53 7.99 10.39 -2.52
CA PHE A 53 7.34 11.33 -1.61
C PHE A 53 7.71 10.97 -0.18
N SER A 54 7.80 11.98 0.68
CA SER A 54 7.82 11.76 2.13
C SER A 54 6.49 11.19 2.62
N ASP A 55 6.50 10.58 3.81
CA ASP A 55 5.30 10.02 4.45
C ASP A 55 4.17 11.07 4.53
N GLN A 56 4.52 12.31 4.90
CA GLN A 56 3.56 13.42 4.99
C GLN A 56 2.96 13.81 3.63
N GLU A 57 3.76 13.84 2.57
CA GLU A 57 3.27 14.15 1.22
C GLU A 57 2.39 13.02 0.68
N ALA A 58 2.73 11.76 0.99
CA ALA A 58 1.94 10.61 0.62
C ALA A 58 0.55 10.68 1.26
N GLU A 59 0.45 10.98 2.56
CA GLU A 59 -0.84 11.14 3.26
C GLU A 59 -1.74 12.21 2.64
N GLN A 60 -1.17 13.29 2.10
CA GLN A 60 -1.92 14.37 1.46
C GLN A 60 -2.39 14.03 0.04
N ARG A 61 -1.70 13.12 -0.64
CA ARG A 61 -1.98 12.73 -2.03
C ARG A 61 -2.86 11.48 -2.13
N LEU A 62 -2.77 10.59 -1.15
CA LEU A 62 -3.45 9.32 -1.19
C LEU A 62 -4.96 9.47 -0.89
N PRO A 63 -5.82 8.71 -1.61
CA PRO A 63 -7.22 8.59 -1.25
C PRO A 63 -7.39 8.08 0.19
N GLY A 64 -8.46 8.51 0.88
CA GLY A 64 -8.70 8.17 2.28
C GLY A 64 -8.88 6.67 2.56
N ASN A 65 -9.19 5.85 1.56
CA ASN A 65 -9.26 4.39 1.65
C ASN A 65 -7.92 3.68 1.37
N VAL A 66 -6.87 4.43 1.06
CA VAL A 66 -5.50 3.92 0.79
C VAL A 66 -4.51 4.44 1.83
N ALA A 67 -4.61 5.72 2.20
CA ALA A 67 -3.68 6.36 3.15
C ALA A 67 -3.50 5.58 4.46
N PRO A 68 -4.56 5.08 5.14
CA PRO A 68 -4.40 4.32 6.39
C PRO A 68 -3.58 3.04 6.22
N ARG A 69 -3.74 2.34 5.10
CA ARG A 69 -3.02 1.11 4.79
C ARG A 69 -1.56 1.37 4.45
N VAL A 70 -1.25 2.45 3.74
CA VAL A 70 0.14 2.83 3.45
C VAL A 70 0.86 3.22 4.75
N HIS A 71 0.21 4.00 5.62
CA HIS A 71 0.75 4.34 6.93
C HIS A 71 1.03 3.08 7.78
N ALA A 72 0.07 2.16 7.85
CA ALA A 72 0.25 0.89 8.56
C ALA A 72 1.41 0.05 7.98
N ALA A 73 1.60 0.06 6.66
CA ALA A 73 2.70 -0.66 6.02
C ALA A 73 4.07 -0.05 6.36
N ILE A 74 4.19 1.29 6.42
CA ILE A 74 5.42 1.97 6.85
C ILE A 74 5.77 1.59 8.29
N CYS A 75 4.78 1.60 9.20
CA CYS A 75 4.99 1.16 10.59
C CYS A 75 5.35 -0.32 10.69
N ALA A 76 4.64 -1.20 9.97
CA ALA A 76 4.89 -2.64 9.93
C ALA A 76 6.32 -2.95 9.47
N ARG A 77 6.80 -2.25 8.45
CA ARG A 77 8.16 -2.38 7.91
C ARG A 77 9.21 -2.00 8.96
N ALA A 78 9.01 -0.86 9.64
CA ALA A 78 9.94 -0.41 10.68
C ALA A 78 9.99 -1.35 11.89
N GLN A 79 8.89 -2.07 12.16
CA GLN A 79 8.75 -2.99 13.29
C GLN A 79 9.00 -4.45 12.94
N HIS A 80 9.20 -4.78 11.66
CA HIS A 80 9.24 -6.15 11.13
C HIS A 80 8.04 -7.01 11.59
N ALA A 81 6.85 -6.42 11.60
CA ALA A 81 5.64 -7.05 12.12
C ALA A 81 4.43 -6.77 11.20
N PRO A 82 3.83 -7.80 10.56
CA PRO A 82 2.67 -7.61 9.71
C PRO A 82 1.44 -7.16 10.51
N VAL A 83 0.61 -6.31 9.90
CA VAL A 83 -0.63 -5.80 10.51
C VAL A 83 -1.85 -6.28 9.74
N TYR A 84 -2.86 -6.75 10.47
CA TYR A 84 -4.19 -7.01 9.93
C TYR A 84 -5.10 -5.79 10.12
N MET A 85 -5.84 -5.42 9.09
CA MET A 85 -6.75 -4.28 9.07
C MET A 85 -8.13 -4.69 8.56
N THR A 86 -9.14 -3.95 8.98
CA THR A 86 -10.52 -4.06 8.51
C THR A 86 -10.99 -2.70 8.00
N GLY A 87 -11.14 -2.58 6.68
CA GLY A 87 -11.64 -1.37 6.02
C GLY A 87 -10.75 -0.14 6.27
N GLY A 88 -9.43 -0.33 6.37
CA GLY A 88 -8.50 0.75 6.68
C GLY A 88 -8.41 1.12 8.17
N ALA A 89 -9.06 0.39 9.07
CA ALA A 89 -8.83 0.48 10.51
C ALA A 89 -8.02 -0.74 11.00
N SER A 90 -6.92 -0.51 11.71
CA SER A 90 -6.25 -1.60 12.44
C SER A 90 -7.07 -1.93 13.69
N ALA A 91 -7.19 -3.22 14.02
CA ALA A 91 -7.71 -3.63 15.31
C ALA A 91 -6.72 -3.17 16.38
N ARG A 92 -7.03 -2.05 17.06
CA ARG A 92 -6.20 -1.55 18.16
C ARG A 92 -6.12 -2.64 19.22
N SER A 93 -4.93 -3.17 19.48
CA SER A 93 -4.61 -3.88 20.72
C SER A 93 -4.43 -2.89 21.85
#